data_AF-A0A931T816-F1
#
_entry.id   AF-A0A931T816-F1
#
_cell.length_a   1.000
_cell.length_b   1.000
_cell.length_c   1.000
_cell.angle_alpha   90.00
_cell.angle_beta   90.00
_cell.angle_gamma   90.00
#
_symmetry.space_group_name_H-M   'P 1'
#
loop_
_entity.id
_entity.type
_entity.pdbx_description
1 polymer ?
#
loop_
_entity_poly.entity_id
_entity_poly.type
_entity_poly.pdbx_seq_one_letter_code
_entity_poly.pdbx_strand_id
1 'polypeptide(L)'
;MLRNGLLALVACLTVSVGSSMADEPVTERPPKPAFDQAAALDALRTTIEGREEEKSSAVFKNIQILGDVPAGRLLRIMELGWAGSLGVSCDHCHIPGKWESDDVPGKQIARDMSKMTKTINADLLASIEGLKSNPEKPIVNCTTCHRGQVKPATSMKK
;
A
#
# COMPACT_ATOMS: atom_id res chain seq x y z
N MET A 1 -31.68 -34.95 -65.19
CA MET A 1 -32.65 -33.95 -64.70
C MET A 1 -31.94 -33.00 -63.73
N LEU A 2 -31.71 -31.78 -64.22
CA LEU A 2 -31.46 -30.47 -63.59
C LEU A 2 -30.95 -30.37 -62.12
N ARG A 3 -29.80 -29.70 -61.94
CA ARG A 3 -29.59 -28.38 -61.26
C ARG A 3 -28.09 -28.20 -60.92
N ASN A 4 -27.33 -27.30 -61.56
CA ASN A 4 -27.21 -25.84 -61.41
C ASN A 4 -26.51 -25.32 -60.12
N GLY A 5 -25.51 -24.44 -60.33
CA GLY A 5 -24.93 -23.46 -59.39
C GLY A 5 -23.51 -23.81 -58.97
N LEU A 6 -22.42 -23.26 -59.53
CA LEU A 6 -22.02 -21.85 -59.67
C LEU A 6 -22.23 -21.04 -58.39
N LEU A 7 -21.16 -20.86 -57.60
CA LEU A 7 -20.63 -19.55 -57.18
C LEU A 7 -19.38 -19.78 -56.31
N ALA A 8 -18.21 -19.44 -56.85
CA ALA A 8 -16.99 -19.26 -56.08
C ALA A 8 -17.07 -17.91 -55.37
N LEU A 9 -17.27 -17.90 -54.05
CA LEU A 9 -17.13 -16.70 -53.22
C LEU A 9 -15.70 -16.60 -52.71
N VAL A 10 -14.93 -15.71 -53.33
CA VAL A 10 -13.74 -15.09 -52.73
C VAL A 10 -14.24 -13.93 -51.87
N ALA A 11 -14.07 -14.00 -50.56
CA ALA A 11 -14.34 -12.87 -49.67
C ALA A 11 -13.35 -12.88 -48.49
N CYS A 12 -12.46 -11.89 -48.52
CA CYS A 12 -11.65 -11.27 -47.47
C CYS A 12 -11.49 -11.99 -46.13
N LEU A 13 -10.25 -12.42 -45.85
CA LEU A 13 -9.73 -12.45 -44.48
C LEU A 13 -9.71 -11.02 -43.93
N THR A 14 -10.65 -10.68 -43.06
CA THR A 14 -10.52 -9.51 -42.19
C THR A 14 -9.65 -9.90 -41.00
N VAL A 15 -8.43 -9.35 -40.97
CA VAL A 15 -7.59 -9.37 -39.77
C VAL A 15 -8.30 -8.54 -38.71
N SER A 16 -8.83 -9.19 -37.68
CA SER A 16 -9.33 -8.53 -36.49
C SER A 16 -8.15 -7.87 -35.77
N VAL A 17 -8.11 -6.53 -35.84
CA VAL A 17 -7.21 -5.70 -35.06
C VAL A 17 -7.54 -5.90 -33.59
N GLY A 18 -6.51 -6.17 -32.79
CA GLY A 18 -6.60 -6.49 -31.37
C GLY A 18 -7.47 -5.49 -30.60
N SER A 19 -8.36 -6.03 -29.77
CA SER A 19 -9.10 -5.26 -28.80
C SER A 19 -8.11 -4.64 -27.81
N SER A 20 -8.02 -3.32 -27.87
CA SER A 20 -7.44 -2.46 -26.84
C SER A 20 -7.96 -2.91 -25.48
N MET A 21 -7.05 -3.19 -24.55
CA MET A 21 -7.35 -3.22 -23.12
C MET A 21 -7.62 -1.78 -22.67
N ALA A 22 -8.77 -1.25 -23.07
CA ALA A 22 -9.32 -0.04 -22.52
C ALA A 22 -9.79 -0.37 -21.10
N ASP A 23 -9.08 0.21 -20.14
CA ASP A 23 -9.53 0.62 -18.81
C ASP A 23 -10.87 0.01 -18.38
N GLU A 24 -10.81 -1.20 -17.82
CA GLU A 24 -11.94 -1.77 -17.09
C GLU A 24 -12.27 -0.80 -15.94
N PRO A 25 -13.50 -0.28 -15.85
CA PRO A 25 -13.88 0.62 -14.77
C PRO A 25 -13.60 -0.09 -13.45
N VAL A 26 -12.82 0.56 -12.58
CA VAL A 26 -12.61 0.10 -11.20
C VAL A 26 -13.97 0.19 -10.52
N THR A 27 -14.76 -0.87 -10.64
CA THR A 27 -15.97 -1.05 -9.86
C THR A 27 -15.51 -1.08 -8.41
N GLU A 28 -15.88 -0.04 -7.68
CA GLU A 28 -15.57 0.09 -6.26
C GLU A 28 -16.06 -1.18 -5.58
N ARG A 29 -15.11 -1.92 -5.00
CA ARG A 29 -15.43 -3.13 -4.24
C ARG A 29 -16.46 -2.72 -3.18
N PRO A 30 -17.59 -3.46 -3.03
CA PRO A 30 -18.61 -3.10 -2.05
C PRO A 30 -17.96 -2.88 -0.67
N PRO A 31 -18.40 -1.86 0.09
CA PRO A 31 -17.77 -1.52 1.35
C PRO A 31 -17.85 -2.73 2.27
N LYS A 32 -16.67 -3.23 2.68
CA LYS A 32 -16.57 -4.18 3.79
C LYS A 32 -17.30 -3.57 4.99
N PRO A 33 -18.04 -4.35 5.81
CA PRO A 33 -18.59 -3.84 7.06
C PRO A 33 -17.50 -3.06 7.79
N ALA A 34 -17.81 -1.82 8.17
CA ALA A 34 -16.80 -0.88 8.65
C ALA A 34 -16.06 -1.48 9.85
N PHE A 35 -14.77 -1.75 9.67
CA PHE A 35 -13.90 -2.15 10.76
C PHE A 35 -13.77 -0.99 11.74
N ASP A 36 -14.05 -1.23 13.02
CA ASP A 36 -13.87 -0.23 14.07
C ASP A 36 -12.38 -0.11 14.44
N GLN A 37 -11.69 0.74 13.70
CA GLN A 37 -10.27 0.99 13.92
C GLN A 37 -9.99 1.65 15.27
N ALA A 38 -10.89 2.52 15.76
CA ALA A 38 -10.70 3.23 17.01
C ALA A 38 -10.73 2.24 18.18
N ALA A 39 -11.76 1.39 18.24
CA ALA A 39 -11.86 0.36 19.27
C ALA A 39 -10.70 -0.65 19.20
N ALA A 40 -10.28 -1.05 18.00
CA ALA A 40 -9.13 -1.95 17.84
C ALA A 40 -7.82 -1.33 18.35
N LEU A 41 -7.61 -0.04 18.11
CA LEU A 41 -6.42 0.68 18.55
C LEU A 41 -6.43 0.90 20.07
N ASP A 42 -7.59 1.21 20.65
CA ASP A 42 -7.74 1.35 22.10
C ASP A 42 -7.52 0.01 22.80
N ALA A 43 -8.04 -1.09 22.26
CA ALA A 43 -7.74 -2.43 22.76
C ALA A 43 -6.23 -2.73 22.74
N LEU A 44 -5.53 -2.39 21.64
CA LEU A 44 -4.08 -2.54 21.55
C LEU A 44 -3.34 -1.67 22.58
N ARG A 45 -3.78 -0.43 22.80
CA ARG A 45 -3.19 0.47 23.83
C ARG A 45 -3.35 -0.12 25.22
N THR A 46 -4.53 -0.62 25.56
CA THR A 46 -4.76 -1.30 26.84
C THR A 46 -3.84 -2.52 27.03
N THR A 47 -3.56 -3.29 25.97
CA THR A 47 -2.65 -4.45 26.10
C THR A 47 -1.19 -4.10 26.37
N ILE A 48 -0.79 -2.85 26.15
CA ILE A 48 0.59 -2.39 26.32
C ILE A 48 0.75 -1.38 27.47
N GLU A 49 -0.28 -1.22 28.30
CA GLU A 49 -0.27 -0.25 29.41
C GLU A 49 0.96 -0.49 30.33
N GLY A 50 1.75 0.57 30.54
CA GLY A 50 2.99 0.52 31.33
C GLY A 50 4.20 -0.05 30.58
N ARG A 51 4.05 -0.42 29.30
CA ARG A 51 5.11 -0.98 28.43
C ARG A 51 5.30 -0.17 27.15
N GLU A 52 4.77 1.04 27.08
CA GLU A 52 4.74 1.87 25.87
C GLU A 52 6.14 2.28 25.40
N GLU A 53 7.06 2.45 26.33
CA GLU A 53 8.45 2.83 26.09
C GLU A 53 9.38 1.63 25.84
N GLU A 54 8.91 0.40 26.07
CA GLU A 54 9.68 -0.78 25.70
C GLU A 54 9.85 -0.89 24.19
N LYS A 55 10.93 -1.54 23.76
CA LYS A 55 11.13 -1.88 22.35
C LYS A 55 9.94 -2.67 21.82
N SER A 56 9.41 -2.25 20.68
CA SER A 56 8.24 -2.89 20.10
C SER A 56 8.43 -4.37 19.78
N SER A 57 9.66 -4.83 19.51
CA SER A 57 9.98 -6.26 19.35
C SER A 57 9.89 -7.08 20.64
N ALA A 58 9.92 -6.44 21.82
CA ALA A 58 9.70 -7.09 23.12
C ALA A 58 8.21 -7.13 23.51
N VAL A 59 7.40 -6.21 22.96
CA VAL A 59 5.96 -6.09 23.28
C VAL A 59 5.09 -6.83 22.27
N PHE A 60 5.40 -6.73 20.98
CA PHE A 60 4.62 -7.28 19.88
C PHE A 60 5.36 -8.39 19.14
N LYS A 61 4.60 -9.30 18.53
CA LYS A 61 5.14 -10.41 17.74
C LYS A 61 5.38 -9.99 16.27
N ASN A 62 6.37 -10.62 15.65
CA ASN A 62 6.68 -10.46 14.22
C ASN A 62 6.97 -9.01 13.77
N ILE A 63 7.69 -8.25 14.60
CA ILE A 63 8.21 -6.93 14.22
C ILE A 63 9.57 -7.10 13.54
N GLN A 64 9.66 -6.78 12.25
CA GLN A 64 10.86 -7.04 11.45
C GLN A 64 11.70 -5.79 11.15
N ILE A 65 11.07 -4.62 11.02
CA ILE A 65 11.75 -3.39 10.56
C ILE A 65 11.76 -2.26 11.60
N LEU A 66 10.85 -2.28 12.57
CA LEU A 66 10.66 -1.23 13.57
C LEU A 66 10.92 -1.73 14.99
N GLY A 67 11.67 -2.84 15.17
CA GLY A 67 11.82 -3.51 16.46
C GLY A 67 12.30 -2.61 17.60
N ASP A 68 13.19 -1.66 17.30
CA ASP A 68 13.75 -0.74 18.29
C ASP A 68 12.88 0.49 18.59
N VAL A 69 11.78 0.70 17.86
CA VAL A 69 10.88 1.83 18.18
C VAL A 69 10.06 1.50 19.44
N PRO A 70 9.75 2.48 20.30
CA PRO A 70 8.84 2.29 21.43
C PRO A 70 7.50 1.70 21.00
N ALA A 71 6.95 0.78 21.78
CA ALA A 71 5.68 0.10 21.48
C ALA A 71 4.51 1.09 21.26
N GLY A 72 4.39 2.13 22.08
CA GLY A 72 3.38 3.17 21.90
C GLY A 72 3.60 3.95 20.60
N ARG A 73 4.86 4.21 20.23
CA ARG A 73 5.22 4.87 18.98
C ARG A 73 4.93 3.99 17.76
N LEU A 74 5.10 2.68 17.86
CA LEU A 74 4.76 1.74 16.78
C LEU A 74 3.29 1.90 16.38
N LEU A 75 2.37 1.92 17.36
CA LEU A 75 0.94 2.08 17.08
C LEU A 75 0.63 3.39 16.33
N ARG A 76 1.31 4.49 16.68
CA ARG A 76 1.18 5.78 15.97
C ARG A 76 1.73 5.74 14.55
N ILE A 77 2.84 5.03 14.32
CA ILE A 77 3.38 4.82 12.97
C ILE A 77 2.37 4.03 12.13
N MET A 78 1.77 2.97 12.67
CA MET A 78 0.78 2.17 11.96
C MET A 78 -0.48 2.98 11.62
N GLU A 79 -1.03 3.72 12.59
CA GLU A 79 -2.25 4.51 12.45
C GLU A 79 -2.07 5.69 11.46
N LEU A 80 -1.10 6.57 11.72
CA LEU A 80 -0.96 7.82 10.99
C LEU A 80 0.05 7.71 9.85
N GLY A 81 1.19 7.08 10.12
CA GLY A 81 2.28 6.99 9.18
C GLY A 81 1.95 6.09 7.99
N TRP A 82 1.28 4.96 8.23
CA TRP A 82 0.99 3.96 7.20
C TRP A 82 -0.47 4.00 6.75
N ALA A 83 -1.42 3.64 7.62
CA ALA A 83 -2.84 3.57 7.25
C ALA A 83 -3.37 4.94 6.78
N GLY A 84 -3.10 6.00 7.56
CA GLY A 84 -3.44 7.37 7.21
C GLY A 84 -2.82 7.84 5.89
N SER A 85 -1.56 7.54 5.63
CA SER A 85 -0.89 7.91 4.36
C SER A 85 -1.50 7.27 3.12
N LEU A 86 -2.06 6.06 3.26
CA LEU A 86 -2.69 5.31 2.16
C LEU A 86 -4.20 5.55 2.08
N GLY A 87 -4.82 6.18 3.08
CA GLY A 87 -6.26 6.38 3.15
C GLY A 87 -7.03 5.08 3.41
N VAL A 88 -6.41 4.12 4.09
CA VAL A 88 -7.00 2.80 4.40
C VAL A 88 -7.16 2.59 5.89
N SER A 89 -7.89 1.55 6.26
CA SER A 89 -8.00 1.07 7.65
C SER A 89 -6.99 -0.05 7.96
N CYS A 90 -6.72 -0.33 9.24
CA CYS A 90 -5.71 -1.31 9.66
C CYS A 90 -5.97 -2.72 9.09
N ASP A 91 -7.22 -3.09 8.89
CA ASP A 91 -7.66 -4.38 8.34
C ASP A 91 -7.40 -4.52 6.82
N HIS A 92 -6.87 -3.47 6.18
CA HIS A 92 -6.32 -3.55 4.82
C HIS A 92 -5.02 -4.37 4.78
N CYS A 93 -4.19 -4.24 5.82
CA CYS A 93 -2.90 -4.93 5.92
C CYS A 93 -2.88 -6.04 6.99
N HIS A 94 -3.81 -6.00 7.95
CA HIS A 94 -3.83 -6.93 9.07
C HIS A 94 -5.12 -7.74 9.14
N ILE A 95 -5.04 -8.87 9.84
CA ILE A 95 -6.21 -9.60 10.33
C ILE A 95 -6.48 -9.11 11.76
N PRO A 96 -7.62 -8.46 12.04
CA PRO A 96 -7.96 -8.05 13.40
C PRO A 96 -7.88 -9.22 14.38
N GLY A 97 -7.20 -9.02 15.51
CA GLY A 97 -6.95 -10.08 16.51
C GLY A 97 -5.79 -11.03 16.18
N LYS A 98 -5.22 -10.98 14.98
CA LYS A 98 -4.00 -11.71 14.56
C LYS A 98 -3.01 -10.76 13.89
N TRP A 99 -2.64 -9.70 14.60
CA TRP A 99 -1.82 -8.59 14.09
C TRP A 99 -0.45 -9.03 13.57
N GLU A 100 0.08 -10.11 14.11
CA GLU A 100 1.35 -10.73 13.75
C GLU A 100 1.31 -11.56 12.47
N SER A 101 0.12 -11.98 12.01
CA SER A 101 -0.04 -12.79 10.80
C SER A 101 0.49 -12.05 9.56
N ASP A 102 1.11 -12.81 8.64
CA ASP A 102 1.56 -12.35 7.33
C ASP A 102 0.64 -12.88 6.20
N ASP A 103 -0.53 -13.43 6.54
CA ASP A 103 -1.49 -14.01 5.58
C ASP A 103 -2.14 -12.95 4.65
N VAL A 104 -2.04 -11.66 5.02
CA VAL A 104 -2.50 -10.54 4.20
C VAL A 104 -1.29 -9.96 3.44
N PRO A 105 -1.23 -10.09 2.10
CA PRO A 105 -0.07 -9.66 1.32
C PRO A 105 0.31 -8.18 1.50
N GLY A 106 -0.67 -7.32 1.80
CA GLY A 106 -0.45 -5.89 2.05
C GLY A 106 0.59 -5.61 3.12
N LYS A 107 0.71 -6.47 4.14
CA LYS A 107 1.70 -6.31 5.21
C LYS A 107 3.13 -6.48 4.72
N GLN A 108 3.40 -7.49 3.89
CA GLN A 108 4.73 -7.71 3.34
C GLN A 108 5.11 -6.58 2.37
N ILE A 109 4.17 -6.15 1.52
CA ILE A 109 4.36 -4.99 0.63
C ILE A 109 4.71 -3.73 1.44
N ALA A 110 3.99 -3.46 2.54
CA ALA A 110 4.28 -2.31 3.41
C ALA A 110 5.68 -2.37 4.03
N ARG A 111 6.15 -3.57 4.44
CA ARG A 111 7.52 -3.75 4.93
C ARG A 111 8.55 -3.40 3.86
N ASP A 112 8.36 -3.86 2.64
CA ASP A 112 9.30 -3.60 1.55
C ASP A 112 9.28 -2.13 1.10
N MET A 113 8.10 -1.49 1.10
CA MET A 113 7.98 -0.03 0.89
C MET A 113 8.66 0.78 2.01
N SER A 114 8.60 0.32 3.26
CA SER A 114 9.30 0.97 4.36
C SER A 114 10.82 0.83 4.24
N LYS A 115 11.33 -0.30 3.74
CA LYS A 115 12.77 -0.46 3.44
C LYS A 115 13.18 0.49 2.31
N MET A 116 12.39 0.56 1.22
CA MET A 116 12.63 1.49 0.12
C MET A 116 12.69 2.94 0.61
N THR A 117 11.73 3.37 1.43
CA THR A 117 11.70 4.73 1.99
C THR A 117 12.91 5.00 2.88
N LYS A 118 13.36 4.01 3.67
CA LYS A 118 14.59 4.12 4.46
C LYS A 118 15.80 4.34 3.57
N THR A 119 15.95 3.58 2.47
CA THR A 119 17.04 3.76 1.49
C THR A 119 16.97 5.13 0.81
N ILE A 120 15.78 5.58 0.40
CA ILE A 120 15.61 6.91 -0.19
C ILE A 120 16.14 7.98 0.78
N ASN A 121 15.73 7.93 2.04
CA ASN A 121 16.10 8.96 3.02
C ASN A 121 17.56 8.87 3.47
N ALA A 122 18.04 7.68 3.79
CA ALA A 122 19.36 7.49 4.38
C ALA A 122 20.49 7.55 3.34
N ASP A 123 20.23 7.09 2.11
CA ASP A 123 21.26 6.90 1.10
C ASP A 123 21.08 7.91 -0.04
N LEU A 124 19.91 7.91 -0.69
CA LEU A 124 19.72 8.69 -1.92
C LEU A 124 19.65 10.19 -1.64
N LEU A 125 18.75 10.64 -0.75
CA LEU A 125 18.61 12.07 -0.41
C LEU A 125 19.88 12.63 0.24
N ALA A 126 20.50 11.85 1.13
CA ALA A 126 21.75 12.24 1.78
C ALA A 126 22.92 12.41 0.78
N SER A 127 22.89 11.71 -0.35
CA SER A 127 23.95 11.83 -1.37
C SER A 127 23.86 13.10 -2.21
N ILE A 128 22.70 13.75 -2.31
CA ILE A 128 22.46 14.92 -3.15
C ILE A 128 23.11 16.17 -2.53
N GLU A 129 24.19 16.68 -3.15
CA GLU A 129 24.98 17.79 -2.62
C GLU A 129 24.15 19.04 -2.31
N GLY A 130 23.24 19.41 -3.20
CA GLY A 130 22.35 20.56 -3.02
C GLY A 130 21.35 20.44 -1.86
N LEU A 131 21.16 19.24 -1.30
CA LEU A 131 20.28 19.01 -0.15
C LEU A 131 21.06 18.93 1.17
N LYS A 132 22.38 18.74 1.13
CA LYS A 132 23.22 18.62 2.34
C LYS A 132 23.28 19.91 3.15
N SER A 133 23.28 21.05 2.46
CA SER A 133 23.27 22.39 3.08
C SER A 133 21.88 22.86 3.49
N ASN A 134 20.83 22.10 3.16
CA ASN A 134 19.47 22.47 3.54
C ASN A 134 19.25 22.22 5.04
N PRO A 135 18.98 23.26 5.86
CA PRO A 135 18.75 23.11 7.29
C PRO A 135 17.52 22.25 7.61
N GLU A 136 16.55 22.17 6.70
CA GLU A 136 15.30 21.43 6.89
C GLU A 136 15.45 19.92 6.63
N LYS A 137 16.54 19.47 6.00
CA LYS A 137 16.85 18.07 5.64
C LYS A 137 15.62 17.33 5.07
N PRO A 138 15.35 17.45 3.76
CA PRO A 138 14.15 16.87 3.17
C PRO A 138 14.05 15.37 3.42
N ILE A 139 12.83 14.92 3.72
CA ILE A 139 12.51 13.50 3.91
C ILE A 139 11.35 13.11 3.00
N VAL A 140 11.39 11.86 2.54
CA VAL A 140 10.27 11.21 1.87
C VAL A 140 9.59 10.27 2.87
N ASN A 141 8.26 10.25 2.84
CA ASN A 141 7.46 9.27 3.56
C ASN A 141 6.34 8.75 2.67
N CYS A 142 5.50 7.86 3.20
CA CYS A 142 4.39 7.28 2.47
C CYS A 142 3.45 8.35 1.91
N THR A 143 3.18 9.43 2.66
CA THR A 143 2.31 10.54 2.24
C THR A 143 2.85 11.27 1.02
N THR A 144 4.18 11.39 0.86
CA THR A 144 4.81 12.06 -0.29
C THR A 144 4.29 11.51 -1.63
N CYS A 145 4.11 10.18 -1.72
CA CYS A 145 3.62 9.52 -2.93
C CYS A 145 2.14 9.15 -2.87
N HIS A 146 1.69 8.54 -1.77
CA HIS A 146 0.33 7.99 -1.67
C HIS A 146 -0.74 9.06 -1.48
N ARG A 147 -0.46 10.13 -0.73
CA ARG A 147 -1.38 11.26 -0.52
C ARG A 147 -2.83 10.84 -0.17
N GLY A 148 -2.98 9.83 0.68
CA GLY A 148 -4.30 9.30 1.08
C GLY A 148 -4.93 8.33 0.08
N GLN A 149 -4.15 7.78 -0.86
CA GLN A 149 -4.61 6.82 -1.86
C GLN A 149 -3.68 5.60 -1.91
N VAL A 150 -4.27 4.40 -2.04
CA VAL A 150 -3.50 3.14 -2.13
C VAL A 150 -2.59 3.12 -3.35
N LYS A 151 -3.04 3.71 -4.47
CA LYS A 151 -2.25 3.82 -5.70
C LYS A 151 -1.80 5.27 -5.88
N PRO A 152 -0.48 5.55 -5.88
CA PRO A 152 0.04 6.88 -6.21
C PRO A 152 -0.36 7.31 -7.61
N ALA A 153 -0.60 8.60 -7.79
CA ALA A 153 -0.84 9.17 -9.11
C ALA A 153 0.44 9.12 -9.96
N THR A 154 0.31 8.72 -11.23
CA THR A 154 1.42 8.70 -12.19
C THR A 154 1.48 9.97 -13.05
N SER A 155 0.49 10.84 -12.92
CA SER A 155 0.41 12.13 -13.61
C SER A 155 -0.24 13.19 -12.71
N MET A 156 0.07 14.45 -12.99
CA MET A 156 -0.58 15.59 -12.35
C MET A 156 -1.92 15.85 -13.02
N LYS A 157 -2.96 16.15 -12.23
CA LYS A 157 -4.20 16.70 -12.78
C LYS A 157 -3.87 18.08 -13.35
N LYS A 158 -4.09 18.26 -14.65
CA LYS A 158 -4.01 19.56 -15.33
C LYS A 158 -5.17 20.44 -14.91
#